data_AF-A0A5K4EFF0-F1
#
_entry.id   AF-A0A5K4EFF0-F1
#
_cell.length_a   1.000
_cell.length_b   1.000
_cell.length_c   1.000
_cell.angle_alpha   90.00
_cell.angle_beta   90.00
_cell.angle_gamma   90.00
#
_symmetry.space_group_name_H-M   'P 1'
#
loop_
_entity.id
_entity.type
_entity.pdbx_description
1 polymer ?
#
loop_
_entity_poly.entity_id
_entity_poly.type
_entity_poly.pdbx_seq_one_letter_code
_entity_poly.pdbx_strand_id
1 'polypeptide(L)'
;MSLDPKYADLPWIAHGQPDVYEAGELPEADQTMKETVEDTMSAREIEVVKLSVSEAHKRFAGCKVDSSNVDFSDSISGNGKIGYAIEMDQYDLSKDKESLVNRFQRLQTETLQLISDIQVVSDQNNLNPKEPISTAHLLSCAEMLSKKLSTINPAELSTVCLDSSDTVGHVA
;
A
#
# COMPACT_ATOMS: atom_id res chain seq x y z
N MET A 1 -32.50 -18.55 -73.41
CA MET A 1 -33.58 -19.10 -72.58
C MET A 1 -34.89 -18.76 -73.26
N SER A 2 -35.69 -19.77 -73.59
CA SER A 2 -36.96 -19.56 -74.29
C SER A 2 -37.96 -18.92 -73.33
N LEU A 3 -38.62 -17.84 -73.75
CA LEU A 3 -39.65 -17.16 -72.95
C LEU A 3 -40.86 -18.10 -72.82
N ASP A 4 -41.35 -18.28 -71.59
CA ASP A 4 -42.54 -19.07 -71.35
C ASP A 4 -43.75 -18.37 -72.01
N PRO A 5 -44.45 -19.01 -72.97
CA PRO A 5 -45.52 -18.40 -73.75
C PRO A 5 -46.67 -17.87 -72.88
N LYS A 6 -46.81 -18.35 -71.65
CA LYS A 6 -47.82 -17.85 -70.70
C LYS A 6 -47.57 -16.39 -70.29
N TYR A 7 -46.32 -15.93 -70.32
CA TYR A 7 -45.92 -14.62 -69.81
C TYR A 7 -45.37 -13.68 -70.88
N ALA A 8 -45.33 -14.11 -72.15
CA ALA A 8 -44.66 -13.39 -73.24
C ALA A 8 -45.31 -12.06 -73.64
N ASP A 9 -46.64 -11.94 -73.55
CA ASP A 9 -47.40 -10.77 -74.02
C ASP A 9 -47.84 -9.82 -72.89
N LEU A 10 -47.43 -10.08 -71.65
CA LEU A 10 -47.87 -9.31 -70.49
C LEU A 10 -46.98 -8.08 -70.26
N PRO A 11 -47.54 -6.86 -70.20
CA PRO A 11 -46.76 -5.67 -69.87
C PRO A 11 -46.29 -5.75 -68.41
N TRP A 12 -45.13 -5.16 -68.13
CA TRP A 12 -44.53 -5.03 -66.79
C TRP A 12 -43.94 -6.30 -66.16
N ILE A 13 -43.80 -7.39 -66.92
CA ILE A 13 -43.06 -8.58 -66.46
C ILE A 13 -41.57 -8.41 -66.75
N ALA A 14 -40.73 -8.70 -65.75
CA ALA A 14 -39.28 -8.62 -65.88
C ALA A 14 -38.75 -9.82 -66.68
N HIS A 15 -38.32 -9.59 -67.92
CA HIS A 15 -37.68 -10.60 -68.76
C HIS A 15 -36.16 -10.41 -68.71
N GLY A 16 -35.44 -11.38 -68.13
CA GLY A 16 -33.97 -11.34 -68.03
C GLY A 16 -33.43 -10.86 -66.68
N GLN A 17 -34.24 -10.88 -65.63
CA GLN A 17 -33.75 -10.85 -64.25
C GLN A 17 -33.66 -12.27 -63.70
N PRO A 18 -32.74 -12.56 -62.78
CA PRO A 18 -32.72 -13.86 -62.13
C PRO A 18 -33.98 -14.01 -61.26
N ASP A 19 -34.61 -15.19 -61.35
CA ASP A 19 -35.80 -15.49 -60.54
C ASP A 19 -35.48 -15.60 -59.04
N VAL A 20 -34.21 -15.91 -58.71
CA VAL A 20 -33.72 -16.09 -57.35
C VAL A 20 -32.50 -15.21 -57.12
N TYR A 21 -32.51 -14.46 -56.02
CA TYR A 21 -31.38 -13.66 -55.55
C TYR A 21 -30.85 -14.28 -54.26
N GLU A 22 -29.76 -15.01 -54.36
CA GLU A 22 -29.04 -15.56 -53.21
C GLU A 22 -27.87 -14.66 -52.85
N ALA A 23 -27.59 -14.53 -51.55
CA ALA A 23 -26.30 -14.01 -51.12
C ALA A 23 -25.23 -15.04 -51.52
N GLY A 24 -24.06 -14.60 -51.97
CA GLY A 24 -22.95 -15.50 -52.27
C GLY A 24 -22.40 -16.11 -50.98
N GLU A 25 -23.12 -17.08 -50.41
CA GLU A 25 -22.78 -17.71 -49.14
C GLU A 25 -21.46 -18.46 -49.28
N LEU A 26 -20.48 -18.05 -48.48
CA LEU A 26 -19.28 -18.83 -48.26
C LEU A 26 -19.64 -20.04 -47.39
N PRO A 27 -18.93 -21.18 -47.49
CA PRO A 27 -19.09 -22.29 -46.57
C PRO A 27 -19.00 -21.82 -45.12
N GLU A 28 -19.79 -22.38 -44.19
CA GLU A 28 -19.82 -21.97 -42.77
C GLU A 28 -18.42 -21.92 -42.13
N ALA A 29 -17.52 -22.83 -42.55
CA ALA A 29 -16.13 -22.87 -42.10
C ALA A 29 -15.30 -21.63 -42.48
N ASP A 30 -15.67 -20.95 -43.58
CA ASP A 30 -15.02 -19.74 -44.08
C ASP A 30 -15.75 -18.45 -43.63
N GLN A 31 -16.91 -18.59 -42.98
CA GLN A 31 -17.67 -17.45 -42.42
C GLN A 31 -17.16 -17.01 -41.04
N THR A 32 -16.34 -17.82 -40.37
CA THR A 32 -15.63 -17.38 -39.17
C THR A 32 -14.61 -16.31 -39.55
N MET A 33 -15.05 -15.06 -39.54
CA MET A 33 -14.16 -13.96 -39.23
C MET A 33 -13.59 -14.33 -37.85
N LYS A 34 -12.32 -14.73 -37.81
CA LYS A 34 -11.60 -14.79 -36.55
C LYS A 34 -11.61 -13.36 -36.06
N GLU A 35 -12.61 -13.04 -35.24
CA GLU A 35 -12.60 -11.88 -34.39
C GLU A 35 -11.46 -12.17 -33.42
N THR A 36 -10.23 -11.94 -33.88
CA THR A 36 -9.05 -11.92 -33.05
C THR A 36 -9.40 -10.90 -32.00
N VAL A 37 -9.62 -11.37 -30.78
CA VAL A 37 -9.93 -10.63 -29.56
C VAL A 37 -9.03 -9.38 -29.40
N GLU A 38 -7.90 -9.35 -30.11
CA GLU A 38 -7.03 -8.21 -30.34
C GLU A 38 -7.75 -6.91 -30.77
N ASP A 39 -8.79 -6.96 -31.63
CA ASP A 39 -9.42 -5.74 -32.17
C ASP A 39 -10.35 -5.04 -31.14
N THR A 40 -10.84 -5.79 -30.14
CA THR A 40 -11.59 -5.22 -28.99
C THR A 40 -10.68 -4.67 -27.90
N MET A 41 -9.42 -5.10 -27.86
CA MET A 41 -8.43 -4.69 -26.85
C MET A 41 -7.63 -3.44 -27.25
N SER A 42 -7.72 -3.00 -28.50
CA SER A 42 -6.98 -1.83 -29.03
C SER A 42 -7.73 -0.50 -28.91
N ALA A 43 -8.60 -0.34 -27.91
CA ALA A 43 -9.11 0.99 -27.58
C ALA A 43 -7.91 1.89 -27.23
N ARG A 44 -7.73 3.01 -27.94
CA ARG A 44 -6.57 3.93 -27.82
C ARG A 44 -6.32 4.46 -26.40
N GLU A 45 -7.28 4.29 -25.49
CA GLU A 45 -7.26 4.78 -24.11
C GLU A 45 -7.00 3.68 -23.06
N ILE A 46 -6.86 2.41 -23.47
CA ILE A 46 -6.63 1.28 -22.57
C ILE A 46 -5.23 0.72 -22.78
N GLU A 47 -4.44 0.64 -21.71
CA GLU A 47 -3.16 -0.06 -21.70
C GLU A 47 -3.39 -1.55 -21.43
N VAL A 48 -2.98 -2.41 -22.36
CA VAL A 48 -3.06 -3.87 -22.21
C VAL A 48 -1.74 -4.40 -21.66
N VAL A 49 -1.74 -4.73 -20.37
CA VAL A 49 -0.57 -5.31 -19.70
C VAL A 49 -0.55 -6.83 -19.91
N LYS A 50 0.56 -7.35 -20.45
CA LYS A 50 0.76 -8.80 -20.62
C LYS A 50 1.10 -9.44 -19.29
N LEU A 51 0.18 -10.27 -18.79
CA LEU A 51 0.37 -11.01 -17.54
C LEU A 51 1.22 -12.26 -17.79
N SER A 52 2.36 -12.36 -17.10
CA SER A 52 3.21 -13.55 -17.07
C SER A 52 3.10 -14.23 -15.71
N VAL A 53 2.50 -15.43 -15.69
CA VAL A 53 2.33 -16.23 -14.46
C VAL A 53 3.67 -16.56 -13.80
N SER A 54 4.69 -16.87 -14.61
CA SER A 54 6.01 -17.23 -14.12
C SER A 54 6.73 -16.04 -13.49
N GLU A 55 6.56 -14.84 -14.04
CA GLU A 55 7.13 -13.62 -13.48
C GLU A 55 6.40 -13.17 -12.23
N ALA A 56 5.06 -13.19 -12.25
CA ALA A 56 4.23 -12.86 -11.08
C ALA A 56 4.56 -13.79 -9.89
N HIS A 57 4.65 -15.10 -10.13
CA HIS A 57 5.01 -16.05 -9.08
C HIS A 57 6.39 -15.76 -8.49
N LYS A 58 7.41 -15.48 -9.32
CA LYS A 58 8.75 -15.12 -8.83
C LYS A 58 8.74 -13.86 -7.97
N ARG A 59 7.94 -12.85 -8.33
CA ARG A 59 7.83 -11.59 -7.57
C ARG A 59 7.23 -11.81 -6.18
N PHE A 60 6.23 -12.68 -6.05
CA PHE A 60 5.52 -12.89 -4.78
C PHE A 60 5.93 -14.13 -3.99
N ALA A 61 6.82 -14.98 -4.53
CA ALA A 61 7.22 -16.24 -3.88
C ALA A 61 7.81 -16.06 -2.46
N GLY A 62 8.43 -14.92 -2.17
CA GLY A 62 8.97 -14.59 -0.85
C GLY A 62 7.99 -13.85 0.06
N CYS A 63 6.84 -13.41 -0.45
CA CYS A 63 5.86 -12.64 0.32
C CYS A 63 4.95 -13.60 1.09
N LYS A 64 4.97 -13.50 2.42
CA LYS A 64 4.05 -14.22 3.30
C LYS A 64 3.04 -13.26 3.92
N VAL A 65 1.85 -13.78 4.19
CA VAL A 65 0.71 -13.03 4.69
C VAL A 65 0.28 -13.64 6.02
N ASP A 66 0.22 -12.81 7.05
CA ASP A 66 -0.32 -13.18 8.35
C ASP A 66 -1.84 -12.96 8.38
N SER A 67 -2.54 -13.95 8.95
CA SER A 67 -3.99 -13.99 9.10
C SER A 67 -4.44 -13.99 10.56
N SER A 68 -3.50 -13.92 11.51
CA SER A 68 -3.76 -14.12 12.94
C SER A 68 -4.67 -13.06 13.58
N ASN A 69 -4.61 -11.81 13.12
CA ASN A 69 -5.32 -10.66 13.71
C ASN A 69 -6.20 -9.91 12.69
N VAL A 70 -6.78 -10.64 11.74
CA VAL A 70 -7.59 -10.06 10.66
C VAL A 70 -9.03 -9.86 11.11
N ASP A 71 -9.51 -8.62 11.07
CA ASP A 71 -10.92 -8.29 11.34
C ASP A 71 -11.52 -7.42 10.22
N PHE A 72 -12.47 -8.00 9.47
CA PHE A 72 -13.26 -7.30 8.44
C PHE A 72 -14.66 -6.91 8.92
N SER A 73 -14.99 -7.17 10.18
CA SER A 73 -16.30 -6.84 10.72
C SER A 73 -16.47 -5.32 10.84
N ASP A 74 -17.72 -4.85 10.89
CA ASP A 74 -18.01 -3.42 11.03
C ASP A 74 -17.73 -2.87 12.45
N SER A 75 -17.09 -3.65 13.33
CA SER A 75 -16.81 -3.27 14.72
C SER A 75 -15.83 -2.10 14.86
N ILE A 76 -16.28 -0.95 15.38
CA ILE A 76 -15.45 0.25 15.58
C ILE A 76 -14.58 0.22 16.85
N SER A 77 -14.50 -0.92 17.55
CA SER A 77 -13.78 -1.02 18.82
C SER A 77 -12.35 -1.52 18.64
N GLY A 78 -11.34 -0.69 18.95
CA GLY A 78 -9.92 -1.09 19.03
C GLY A 78 -8.96 -0.18 18.27
N ASN A 79 -7.65 -0.49 18.34
CA ASN A 79 -6.67 0.05 17.40
C ASN A 79 -7.10 -0.40 16.00
N GLY A 80 -7.15 0.53 15.03
CA GLY A 80 -7.90 0.40 13.78
C GLY A 80 -7.85 -0.97 13.11
N LYS A 81 -8.94 -1.35 12.44
CA LYS A 81 -9.10 -2.65 11.77
C LYS A 81 -7.95 -2.93 10.81
N ILE A 82 -7.18 -3.98 11.07
CA ILE A 82 -6.09 -4.42 10.20
C ILE A 82 -6.62 -5.63 9.43
N GLY A 83 -6.57 -5.53 8.10
CA GLY A 83 -6.81 -6.69 7.23
C GLY A 83 -5.63 -7.66 7.30
N TYR A 84 -5.34 -8.35 6.20
CA TYR A 84 -4.14 -9.15 6.11
C TYR A 84 -2.87 -8.29 6.29
N ALA A 85 -1.98 -8.71 7.20
CA ALA A 85 -0.67 -8.10 7.40
C ALA A 85 0.39 -8.87 6.59
N ILE A 86 1.34 -8.16 5.99
CA ILE A 86 2.45 -8.80 5.27
C ILE A 86 3.58 -9.02 6.29
N GLU A 87 4.07 -10.26 6.42
CA GLU A 87 5.15 -10.58 7.37
C GLU A 87 6.50 -9.97 6.97
N MET A 88 6.68 -9.68 5.68
CA MET A 88 7.93 -9.23 5.12
C MET A 88 7.88 -7.75 4.83
N ASP A 89 8.33 -6.97 5.79
CA ASP A 89 8.15 -5.55 5.74
C ASP A 89 9.46 -4.80 5.44
N GLN A 90 9.77 -4.70 4.15
CA GLN A 90 10.75 -3.69 3.68
C GLN A 90 10.17 -2.27 3.73
N TYR A 91 8.88 -2.11 4.08
CA TYR A 91 8.20 -0.83 4.19
C TYR A 91 7.80 -0.44 5.66
N ASP A 92 8.08 -1.26 6.69
CA ASP A 92 7.72 -1.00 8.11
C ASP A 92 8.66 -0.03 8.79
N LEU A 93 9.64 0.49 8.07
CA LEU A 93 10.70 1.32 8.64
C LEU A 93 10.19 2.62 9.26
N SER A 94 8.88 2.86 9.39
CA SER A 94 8.40 4.18 9.76
C SER A 94 6.99 4.29 10.35
N LYS A 95 6.48 3.33 11.15
CA LYS A 95 5.41 3.66 12.12
C LYS A 95 5.61 3.01 13.50
N ASP A 96 6.21 3.81 14.39
CA ASP A 96 5.92 3.83 15.83
C ASP A 96 6.58 2.82 16.78
N LYS A 97 7.82 2.39 16.52
CA LYS A 97 8.69 1.90 17.60
C LYS A 97 10.07 2.52 17.50
N GLU A 98 10.27 3.64 18.21
CA GLU A 98 11.60 4.18 18.45
C GLU A 98 12.49 3.09 19.07
N SER A 99 13.67 2.85 18.49
CA SER A 99 14.69 1.98 19.11
C SER A 99 15.03 2.49 20.51
N LEU A 100 15.34 1.59 21.44
CA LEU A 100 15.69 1.94 22.82
C LEU A 100 16.84 2.96 22.89
N VAL A 101 17.81 2.87 21.98
CA VAL A 101 18.92 3.82 21.87
C VAL A 101 18.42 5.20 21.44
N ASN A 102 17.54 5.25 20.43
CA ASN A 102 16.96 6.51 19.94
C ASN A 102 16.06 7.17 21.00
N ARG A 103 15.26 6.37 21.71
CA ARG A 103 14.46 6.82 22.85
C ARG A 103 15.33 7.42 23.95
N PHE A 104 16.42 6.73 24.29
CA PHE A 104 17.35 7.19 25.32
C PHE A 104 18.01 8.52 24.93
N GLN A 105 18.50 8.63 23.69
CA GLN A 105 19.07 9.87 23.17
C GLN A 105 18.05 11.02 23.20
N ARG A 106 16.81 10.77 22.77
CA ARG A 106 15.72 11.76 22.82
C ARG A 106 15.45 12.24 24.24
N LEU A 107 15.32 11.33 25.20
CA LEU A 107 15.10 11.67 26.61
C LEU A 107 16.24 12.50 27.20
N GLN A 108 17.50 12.20 26.82
CA GLN A 108 18.65 12.99 27.24
C GLN A 108 18.55 14.43 26.70
N THR A 109 18.19 14.60 25.42
CA THR A 109 18.00 15.92 24.81
C THR A 109 16.82 16.68 25.44
N GLU A 110 15.68 16.04 25.62
CA GLU A 110 14.48 16.64 26.24
C GLU A 110 14.76 17.11 27.68
N THR A 111 15.55 16.34 28.45
CA THR A 111 15.93 16.73 29.81
C THR A 111 16.84 17.95 29.83
N LEU A 112 17.78 18.06 28.89
CA LEU A 112 18.64 19.24 28.75
C LEU A 112 17.84 20.47 28.32
N GLN A 113 16.90 20.29 27.40
CA GLN A 113 16.00 21.36 26.97
C GLN A 113 15.14 21.86 28.15
N LEU A 114 14.58 20.95 28.95
CA LEU A 114 13.82 21.32 30.15
C LEU A 114 14.65 22.15 31.14
N ILE A 115 15.93 21.82 31.35
CA ILE A 115 16.83 22.62 32.21
C ILE A 115 17.00 24.03 31.64
N SER A 116 17.23 24.16 30.33
CA SER A 116 17.35 25.45 29.65
C SER A 116 16.07 26.29 29.78
N ASP A 117 14.89 25.67 29.61
CA ASP A 117 13.61 26.37 29.70
C ASP A 117 13.35 26.88 31.12
N ILE A 118 13.69 26.10 32.15
CA ILE A 118 13.58 26.52 33.56
C ILE A 118 14.52 27.70 33.85
N GLN A 119 15.73 27.71 33.28
CA GLN A 119 16.67 28.83 33.41
C GLN A 119 16.11 30.11 32.77
N VAL A 120 15.58 30.02 31.56
CA VAL A 120 14.93 31.15 30.87
C VAL A 120 13.75 31.70 31.68
N VAL A 121 12.90 30.82 32.23
CA VAL A 121 11.79 31.23 33.10
C VAL A 121 12.30 31.87 34.39
N SER A 122 13.40 31.37 34.97
CA SER A 122 14.01 31.98 36.16
C SER A 122 14.53 33.39 35.88
N ASP A 123 15.19 33.61 34.73
CA ASP A 123 15.71 34.92 34.31
C ASP A 123 14.56 35.90 34.03
N GLN A 124 13.47 35.43 33.42
CA GLN A 124 12.27 36.24 33.18
C GLN A 124 11.54 36.61 34.48
N ASN A 125 11.48 35.70 35.45
CA ASN A 125 10.84 35.96 36.75
C ASN A 125 11.66 36.96 37.59
N ASN A 126 12.99 36.97 37.45
CA ASN A 126 13.85 38.02 38.01
C ASN A 126 13.57 39.41 37.40
N LEU A 127 13.11 39.47 36.13
CA LEU A 127 12.81 40.72 35.42
C LEU A 127 11.38 41.23 35.64
N ASN A 128 10.41 40.36 35.92
CA ASN A 128 9.01 40.73 36.15
C ASN A 128 8.36 39.78 37.19
N PRO A 129 8.30 40.15 38.48
CA PRO A 129 7.86 39.24 39.54
C PRO A 129 6.33 39.10 39.51
N LYS A 130 5.84 38.15 38.71
CA LYS A 130 4.46 37.66 38.77
C LYS A 130 4.51 36.22 39.28
N GLU A 131 4.37 36.11 40.60
CA GLU A 131 4.30 34.87 41.40
C GLU A 131 5.63 34.13 41.68
N PRO A 132 5.84 33.64 42.92
CA PRO A 132 7.04 32.92 43.32
C PRO A 132 6.95 31.45 42.90
N ILE A 133 7.06 31.16 41.60
CA ILE A 133 7.30 29.79 41.16
C ILE A 133 8.67 29.39 41.70
N SER A 134 8.75 28.29 42.47
CA SER A 134 10.01 27.75 43.00
C SER A 134 10.84 27.10 41.89
N THR A 135 11.34 27.93 40.98
CA THR A 135 12.19 27.56 39.84
C THR A 135 13.46 26.86 40.32
N ALA A 136 13.98 27.23 41.49
CA ALA A 136 15.12 26.58 42.12
C ALA A 136 14.87 25.11 42.49
N HIS A 137 13.68 24.77 42.99
CA HIS A 137 13.32 23.39 43.28
C HIS A 137 13.18 22.56 42.00
N LEU A 138 12.53 23.13 40.98
CA LEU A 138 12.33 22.46 39.70
C LEU A 138 13.66 22.20 38.96
N LEU A 139 14.59 23.16 39.02
CA LEU A 139 15.94 23.03 38.47
C LEU A 139 16.72 21.91 39.18
N SER A 140 16.69 21.87 40.51
CA SER A 140 17.32 20.79 41.29
C SER A 140 16.75 19.40 40.93
N CYS A 141 15.43 19.29 40.73
CA CYS A 141 14.80 18.05 40.27
C CYS A 141 15.23 17.67 38.85
N ALA A 142 15.28 18.62 37.91
CA ALA A 142 15.69 18.36 36.52
C ALA A 142 17.18 17.95 36.42
N GLU A 143 18.06 18.56 37.22
CA GLU A 143 19.46 18.15 37.33
C GLU A 143 19.62 16.74 37.93
N MET A 144 18.79 16.37 38.90
CA MET A 144 18.76 15.02 39.45
C MET A 144 18.34 13.99 38.40
N LEU A 145 17.33 14.31 37.58
CA LEU A 145 16.90 13.47 36.46
C LEU A 145 18.02 13.29 35.43
N SER A 146 18.71 14.37 35.05
CA SER A 146 19.86 14.33 34.14
C SER A 146 20.99 13.43 34.68
N LYS A 147 21.31 13.55 35.98
CA LYS A 147 22.29 12.67 36.65
C LYS A 147 21.86 11.22 36.67
N LYS A 148 20.57 10.92 36.82
CA LYS A 148 20.06 9.54 36.77
C LYS A 148 20.14 8.98 35.34
N LEU A 149 19.81 9.78 34.33
CA LEU A 149 19.93 9.38 32.93
C LEU A 149 21.39 9.11 32.51
N SER A 150 22.36 9.89 33.00
CA SER A 150 23.79 9.68 32.69
C SER A 150 24.41 8.46 33.38
N THR A 151 23.77 7.90 34.41
CA THR A 151 24.21 6.63 35.01
C THR A 151 23.85 5.41 34.17
N ILE A 152 22.96 5.56 33.19
CA ILE A 152 22.56 4.48 32.29
C ILE A 152 23.65 4.31 31.23
N ASN A 153 24.22 3.12 31.12
CA ASN A 153 25.32 2.81 30.21
C ASN A 153 24.80 2.64 28.76
N PRO A 154 25.24 3.46 27.79
CA PRO A 154 24.79 3.34 26.40
C PRO A 154 25.24 2.04 25.72
N ALA A 155 26.31 1.39 26.21
CA ALA A 155 26.81 0.14 25.66
C ALA A 155 25.86 -1.05 25.97
N GLU A 156 25.25 -1.06 27.16
CA GLU A 156 24.28 -2.10 27.56
C GLU A 156 22.95 -1.97 26.82
N LEU A 157 22.55 -0.75 26.44
CA LEU A 157 21.37 -0.53 25.59
C LEU A 157 21.55 -1.05 24.16
N SER A 158 22.79 -1.04 23.65
CA SER A 158 23.10 -1.50 22.30
C SER A 158 23.09 -3.03 22.21
N THR A 159 23.52 -3.74 23.25
CA THR A 159 23.51 -5.22 23.29
C THR A 159 22.10 -5.79 23.40
N VAL A 160 21.23 -5.17 24.21
CA VAL A 160 19.82 -5.58 24.36
C VAL A 160 19.05 -5.49 23.04
N CYS A 161 19.48 -4.61 22.13
CA CYS A 161 18.87 -4.43 20.81
C CYS A 161 19.30 -5.49 19.77
N LEU A 162 20.39 -6.23 20.01
CA LEU A 162 20.87 -7.30 19.13
C LEU A 162 20.28 -8.68 19.48
N ASP A 163 20.01 -8.92 20.77
CA ASP A 163 19.48 -10.21 21.25
C ASP A 163 18.03 -10.47 20.85
N SER A 164 17.29 -9.46 20.40
CA SER A 164 15.90 -9.60 19.93
C SER A 164 15.80 -10.13 18.49
N SER A 165 16.92 -10.23 17.78
CA SER A 165 16.97 -10.70 16.38
C SER A 165 17.28 -12.21 16.22
N ASP A 166 17.68 -12.91 17.28
CA ASP A 166 18.28 -14.26 17.17
C ASP A 166 17.37 -15.44 17.55
N THR A 167 16.05 -15.24 17.71
CA THR A 167 15.13 -16.34 18.01
C THR A 167 14.07 -16.59 16.92
N VAL A 168 14.47 -16.78 15.66
CA VAL A 168 13.66 -17.58 14.71
C VAL A 168 14.59 -18.43 13.83
N GLY A 169 15.17 -19.45 14.43
CA GLY A 169 15.85 -20.54 13.74
C GLY A 169 15.55 -21.85 14.45
N HIS A 170 15.00 -22.81 13.68
CA HIS A 170 14.67 -24.20 14.05
C HIS A 170 13.43 -24.40 14.94
N VAL A 171 12.35 -24.92 14.35
CA VAL A 171 11.86 -26.30 14.58
C VAL A 171 10.96 -26.71 13.41
N ALA A 172 11.29 -27.87 12.82
CA ALA A 172 10.52 -28.84 12.02
C ALA A 172 9.53 -28.36 10.95
#